data_AF-A0A6H5KLJ1-F1
#
_entry.id   AF-A0A6H5KLJ1-F1
#
_cell.length_a   1.000
_cell.length_b   1.000
_cell.length_c   1.000
_cell.angle_alpha   90.00
_cell.angle_beta   90.00
_cell.angle_gamma   90.00
#
_symmetry.space_group_name_H-M   'P 1'
#
loop_
_entity.id
_entity.type
_entity.pdbx_description
1 polymer ?
#
loop_
_entity_poly.entity_id
_entity_poly.type
_entity_poly.pdbx_seq_one_letter_code
_entity_poly.pdbx_strand_id
1 'polypeptide(L)'
;MPRRLLAAVFAGVAALFLLQCGDGFTFVTTTSPVLSPRSTVYPPSRFAPLSTRGGISMSGSSNGRESYSWDEDVLDRAVKDMLVDRAVETVRHLWNETGGDIYGQWLDRFTARQNLGDDVISTMGWARFLIKMMREEPVEAVVIRTAKKDSPQVIEAQRKARNNARPPTLSPWRHSVNQLSADWDAEEEEEMKVALDYPPQLKAVKRSVVVQPAELAKKLMDIREQLALEWREDLKNIEVENDEIVRLDNDRRRRAREAGPGYDEVEQGGGGGSRRRLTYDHGQAFGGDSSPLRSDNYETLVGYLTEIAALVVQERMRVDGDDMGWNWMEQFLYWAKANSKYGSAAPGDESLESPPPFPSDNGGDGGIGEERGARGKRVKAAFGAAGVGMGGTDEDRKTRGNRMLEEMLMGQKVQTFDFKKNDLVGVDPAEIGQLVMDARIEVARRISTALETVPADHGLVLRRYLEDKWEADRAAGLVNVEDDDADEPEGRGKGE
;
A
#
# COMPACT_ATOMS: atom_id res chain seq x y z
N MET A 1 -32.32 -4.32 -29.95
CA MET A 1 -31.39 -5.32 -29.39
C MET A 1 -31.41 -5.17 -27.87
N PRO A 2 -32.05 -6.06 -27.10
CA PRO A 2 -32.45 -5.69 -25.74
C PRO A 2 -31.36 -6.00 -24.70
N ARG A 3 -30.94 -4.95 -23.98
CA ARG A 3 -30.05 -4.93 -22.80
C ARG A 3 -30.50 -5.80 -21.61
N ARG A 4 -31.63 -6.50 -21.72
CA ARG A 4 -32.18 -7.35 -20.64
C ARG A 4 -31.65 -8.78 -20.65
N LEU A 5 -31.00 -9.24 -21.73
CA LEU A 5 -30.41 -10.58 -21.78
C LEU A 5 -29.03 -10.68 -21.11
N LEU A 6 -28.26 -9.58 -21.04
CA LEU A 6 -26.92 -9.59 -20.43
C LEU A 6 -26.97 -9.66 -18.89
N ALA A 7 -27.95 -9.02 -18.25
CA ALA A 7 -28.11 -9.06 -16.80
C ALA A 7 -28.53 -10.45 -16.27
N ALA A 8 -29.28 -11.22 -17.06
CA ALA A 8 -29.70 -12.57 -16.70
C ALA A 8 -28.56 -13.62 -16.81
N VAL A 9 -27.59 -13.38 -17.71
CA VAL A 9 -26.40 -14.25 -17.83
C VAL A 9 -25.42 -14.01 -16.68
N PHE A 10 -25.26 -12.76 -16.22
CA PHE A 10 -24.39 -12.45 -15.07
C PHE A 10 -24.98 -12.88 -13.72
N ALA A 11 -26.30 -12.79 -13.52
CA ALA A 11 -26.95 -13.29 -12.31
C ALA A 11 -26.90 -14.83 -12.20
N GLY A 12 -26.90 -15.55 -13.33
CA GLY A 12 -26.79 -17.01 -13.36
C GLY A 12 -25.40 -17.56 -13.01
N VAL A 13 -24.33 -16.78 -13.25
CA VAL A 13 -22.95 -17.18 -12.93
C VAL A 13 -22.61 -16.88 -11.47
N ALA A 14 -23.13 -15.80 -10.90
CA ALA A 14 -22.94 -15.45 -9.48
C ALA A 14 -23.65 -16.44 -8.52
N ALA A 15 -24.82 -16.96 -8.90
CA ALA A 15 -25.56 -17.91 -8.08
C ALA A 15 -24.96 -19.33 -8.06
N LEU A 16 -24.06 -19.68 -9.00
CA LEU A 16 -23.39 -20.98 -9.03
C LEU A 16 -22.07 -21.03 -8.24
N PHE A 17 -21.58 -19.88 -7.74
CA PHE A 17 -20.28 -19.76 -7.08
C PHE A 17 -20.34 -19.57 -5.55
N LEU A 18 -21.52 -19.42 -4.96
CA LEU A 18 -21.71 -19.20 -3.51
C LEU A 18 -21.64 -20.48 -2.64
N LEU A 19 -21.01 -21.56 -3.11
CA LEU A 19 -21.02 -22.86 -2.42
C LEU A 19 -19.65 -23.54 -2.31
N GLN A 20 -18.58 -22.78 -2.06
CA GLN A 20 -17.29 -23.37 -1.73
C GLN A 20 -16.64 -22.69 -0.51
N CYS A 21 -16.86 -23.31 0.65
CA CYS A 21 -16.19 -23.04 1.92
C CYS A 21 -14.68 -23.27 1.82
N GLY A 22 -13.93 -22.50 2.60
CA GLY A 22 -12.48 -22.59 2.72
C GLY A 22 -12.01 -23.94 3.24
N ASP A 23 -10.98 -24.49 2.60
CA ASP A 23 -10.23 -25.65 3.08
C ASP A 23 -8.73 -25.37 2.85
N GLY A 24 -7.91 -25.79 3.81
CA GLY A 24 -6.47 -25.56 3.86
C GLY A 24 -5.69 -26.28 2.75
N PHE A 25 -4.70 -25.58 2.19
CA PHE A 25 -3.86 -26.05 1.11
C PHE A 25 -2.51 -26.58 1.62
N THR A 26 -2.00 -27.66 1.03
CA THR A 26 -0.64 -28.15 1.25
C THR A 26 0.10 -28.27 -0.08
N PHE A 27 1.34 -27.79 -0.13
CA PHE A 27 2.15 -27.68 -1.33
C PHE A 27 3.36 -28.63 -1.29
N VAL A 28 3.67 -29.24 -2.43
CA VAL A 28 4.91 -29.99 -2.64
C VAL A 28 5.60 -29.40 -3.87
N THR A 29 6.77 -28.78 -3.67
CA THR A 29 7.62 -28.32 -4.77
C THR A 29 8.65 -29.39 -5.10
N THR A 30 8.60 -29.94 -6.30
CA THR A 30 9.69 -30.75 -6.85
C THR A 30 10.74 -29.83 -7.48
N THR A 31 11.72 -29.40 -6.68
CA THR A 31 12.94 -28.79 -7.23
C THR A 31 13.99 -29.88 -7.42
N SER A 32 14.24 -30.26 -8.66
CA SER A 32 15.42 -31.07 -9.02
C SER A 32 16.67 -30.19 -8.90
N PRO A 33 17.72 -30.58 -8.15
CA PRO A 33 18.95 -29.80 -8.05
C PRO A 33 19.78 -29.99 -9.31
N VAL A 34 19.77 -29.01 -10.21
CA VAL A 34 20.80 -28.88 -11.25
C VAL A 34 21.98 -28.12 -10.63
N LEU A 35 23.05 -28.86 -10.31
CA LEU A 35 24.30 -28.31 -9.81
C LEU A 35 25.06 -27.64 -10.96
N SER A 36 25.13 -26.30 -10.98
CA SER A 36 26.13 -25.55 -11.76
C SER A 36 27.25 -25.04 -10.84
N PRO A 37 28.53 -25.17 -11.23
CA PRO A 37 29.65 -24.75 -10.40
C PRO A 37 29.84 -23.23 -10.45
N ARG A 38 29.85 -22.59 -9.27
CA ARG A 38 30.28 -21.20 -9.08
C ARG A 38 31.79 -21.10 -9.14
N SER A 39 32.33 -20.31 -10.08
CA SER A 39 33.69 -19.78 -10.04
C SER A 39 33.64 -18.30 -9.69
N THR A 40 34.20 -17.93 -8.54
CA THR A 40 34.39 -16.56 -8.08
C THR A 40 35.81 -16.10 -8.38
N VAL A 41 35.97 -15.08 -9.21
CA VAL A 41 37.21 -14.29 -9.31
C VAL A 41 36.86 -12.81 -9.36
N TYR A 42 37.22 -12.07 -8.31
CA TYR A 42 37.22 -10.61 -8.28
C TYR A 42 38.48 -10.06 -8.99
N PRO A 43 38.40 -8.88 -9.61
CA PRO A 43 39.56 -8.00 -9.74
C PRO A 43 39.38 -6.66 -8.98
N PRO A 44 40.48 -5.95 -8.68
CA PRO A 44 40.49 -4.81 -7.77
C PRO A 44 40.33 -3.44 -8.45
N SER A 45 39.71 -2.53 -7.70
CA SER A 45 39.84 -1.07 -7.61
C SER A 45 40.68 -0.30 -8.63
N ARG A 46 40.06 0.68 -9.29
CA ARG A 46 40.69 1.95 -9.71
C ARG A 46 39.71 3.12 -9.53
N PHE A 47 39.90 3.89 -8.46
CA PHE A 47 39.35 5.25 -8.34
C PHE A 47 40.36 6.24 -8.94
N ALA A 48 39.90 7.08 -9.87
CA ALA A 48 40.61 8.27 -10.32
C ALA A 48 40.17 9.48 -9.48
N PRO A 49 41.05 10.43 -9.14
CA PRO A 49 40.68 11.61 -8.36
C PRO A 49 40.05 12.66 -9.28
N LEU A 50 38.82 13.09 -8.96
CA LEU A 50 38.21 14.25 -9.59
C LEU A 50 38.78 15.54 -8.99
N SER A 51 39.09 16.43 -9.92
CA SER A 51 39.78 17.71 -9.77
C SER A 51 38.97 18.74 -8.99
N THR A 52 39.62 19.36 -8.01
CA THR A 52 39.21 20.55 -7.28
C THR A 52 39.40 21.79 -8.17
N ARG A 53 38.31 22.44 -8.63
CA ARG A 53 38.34 23.86 -9.00
C ARG A 53 36.93 24.44 -9.25
N GLY A 54 36.58 25.49 -8.51
CA GLY A 54 35.41 26.32 -8.77
C GLY A 54 34.98 27.09 -7.53
N GLY A 55 35.64 28.21 -7.25
CA GLY A 55 35.28 29.11 -6.16
C GLY A 55 33.92 29.78 -6.41
N ILE A 56 33.03 29.72 -5.42
CA ILE A 56 31.78 30.45 -5.43
C ILE A 56 31.99 31.79 -4.73
N SER A 57 31.91 32.84 -5.54
CA SER A 57 31.79 34.23 -5.12
C SER A 57 30.47 34.42 -4.37
N MET A 58 30.54 34.95 -3.14
CA MET A 58 29.36 35.40 -2.40
C MET A 58 29.12 36.87 -2.68
N SER A 59 28.08 37.18 -3.44
CA SER A 59 27.50 38.52 -3.46
C SER A 59 26.02 38.48 -3.83
N GLY A 60 25.20 39.15 -3.04
CA GLY A 60 23.98 39.79 -3.53
C GLY A 60 22.67 39.15 -3.11
N SER A 61 22.18 39.59 -1.95
CA SER A 61 20.80 39.48 -1.50
C SER A 61 19.80 39.92 -2.57
N SER A 62 18.93 39.00 -2.96
CA SER A 62 17.56 39.28 -3.38
C SER A 62 16.71 38.14 -2.83
N ASN A 63 15.45 38.41 -2.50
CA ASN A 63 14.48 37.47 -1.91
C ASN A 63 14.10 36.35 -2.90
N GLY A 64 15.08 35.58 -3.33
CA GLY A 64 14.90 34.33 -4.05
C GLY A 64 14.28 33.36 -3.05
N ARG A 65 12.98 33.10 -3.24
CA ARG A 65 12.30 31.94 -2.70
C ARG A 65 13.16 30.73 -3.11
N GLU A 66 14.08 30.31 -2.24
CA GLU A 66 14.94 29.17 -2.50
C GLU A 66 13.99 28.02 -2.81
N SER A 67 13.98 27.61 -4.07
CA SER A 67 13.19 26.48 -4.52
C SER A 67 13.68 25.31 -3.67
N TYR A 68 12.90 24.92 -2.67
CA TYR A 68 13.11 23.73 -1.87
C TYR A 68 13.18 22.54 -2.84
N SER A 69 14.37 22.26 -3.36
CA SER A 69 14.60 21.17 -4.30
C SER A 69 14.64 19.90 -3.49
N TRP A 70 13.45 19.47 -3.07
CA TRP A 70 13.17 18.05 -3.03
C TRP A 70 13.70 17.49 -4.33
N ASP A 71 14.62 16.55 -4.21
CA ASP A 71 15.17 15.88 -5.37
C ASP A 71 13.97 15.27 -6.10
N GLU A 72 13.59 15.86 -7.23
CA GLU A 72 12.37 15.49 -7.95
C GLU A 72 12.40 14.00 -8.27
N ASP A 73 13.61 13.47 -8.49
CA ASP A 73 13.91 12.06 -8.71
C ASP A 73 13.55 11.17 -7.50
N VAL A 74 13.65 11.66 -6.27
CA VAL A 74 13.31 10.89 -5.06
C VAL A 74 11.80 10.75 -4.92
N LEU A 75 11.04 11.84 -5.12
CA LEU A 75 9.59 11.80 -5.08
C LEU A 75 9.02 10.97 -6.24
N ASP A 76 9.54 11.18 -7.45
CA ASP A 76 9.19 10.41 -8.65
C ASP A 76 9.44 8.91 -8.43
N ARG A 77 10.61 8.54 -7.91
CA ARG A 77 10.92 7.16 -7.57
C ARG A 77 9.96 6.60 -6.52
N ALA A 78 9.71 7.33 -5.44
CA ALA A 78 8.91 6.83 -4.34
C ALA A 78 7.44 6.60 -4.72
N VAL A 79 6.83 7.49 -5.54
CA VAL A 79 5.48 7.24 -6.05
C VAL A 79 5.46 6.04 -7.00
N LYS A 80 6.50 5.86 -7.82
CA LYS A 80 6.60 4.73 -8.74
C LYS A 80 6.79 3.39 -8.00
N ASP A 81 7.53 3.40 -6.90
CA ASP A 81 7.66 2.26 -5.97
C ASP A 81 6.29 1.92 -5.37
N MET A 82 5.57 2.91 -4.87
CA MET A 82 4.23 2.74 -4.31
C MET A 82 3.22 2.20 -5.32
N LEU A 83 3.23 2.67 -6.58
CA LEU A 83 2.36 2.13 -7.62
C LEU A 83 2.58 0.63 -7.88
N VAL A 84 3.83 0.16 -7.86
CA VAL A 84 4.13 -1.27 -8.05
C VAL A 84 3.67 -2.09 -6.85
N ASP A 85 3.84 -1.56 -5.64
CA ASP A 85 3.34 -2.21 -4.42
C ASP A 85 1.81 -2.35 -4.45
N ARG A 86 1.08 -1.29 -4.80
CA ARG A 86 -0.38 -1.33 -4.97
C ARG A 86 -0.82 -2.22 -6.13
N ALA A 87 -0.05 -2.29 -7.21
CA ALA A 87 -0.32 -3.23 -8.31
C ALA A 87 -0.18 -4.69 -7.82
N VAL A 88 0.82 -4.99 -6.99
CA VAL A 88 1.00 -6.31 -6.35
C VAL A 88 -0.21 -6.67 -5.49
N GLU A 89 -0.70 -5.74 -4.67
CA GLU A 89 -1.89 -5.97 -3.85
C GLU A 89 -3.17 -6.17 -4.67
N THR A 90 -3.38 -5.34 -5.68
CA THR A 90 -4.53 -5.44 -6.60
C THR A 90 -4.54 -6.81 -7.28
N VAL A 91 -3.36 -7.28 -7.70
CA VAL A 91 -3.18 -8.59 -8.31
C VAL A 91 -3.46 -9.73 -7.33
N ARG A 92 -2.98 -9.63 -6.08
CA ARG A 92 -3.30 -10.60 -5.01
C ARG A 92 -4.80 -10.68 -4.77
N HIS A 93 -5.47 -9.53 -4.67
CA HIS A 93 -6.91 -9.45 -4.47
C HIS A 93 -7.68 -10.14 -5.60
N LEU A 94 -7.39 -9.81 -6.85
CA LEU A 94 -8.01 -10.44 -8.03
C LEU A 94 -7.86 -11.98 -8.03
N TRP A 95 -6.71 -12.50 -7.61
CA TRP A 95 -6.50 -13.94 -7.60
C TRP A 95 -7.17 -14.67 -6.45
N ASN A 96 -7.24 -14.02 -5.28
CA ASN A 96 -8.01 -14.52 -4.15
C ASN A 96 -9.49 -14.67 -4.54
N GLU A 97 -10.07 -13.72 -5.28
CA GLU A 97 -11.45 -13.80 -5.76
C GLU A 97 -11.66 -14.94 -6.78
N THR A 98 -10.69 -15.21 -7.66
CA THR A 98 -10.79 -16.31 -8.64
C THR A 98 -10.52 -17.70 -8.04
N GLY A 99 -10.30 -17.79 -6.72
CA GLY A 99 -10.15 -19.06 -5.99
C GLY A 99 -8.80 -19.74 -6.23
N GLY A 100 -7.73 -18.99 -6.55
CA GLY A 100 -6.41 -19.53 -6.83
C GLY A 100 -5.27 -18.62 -6.38
N ASP A 101 -4.83 -18.78 -5.14
CA ASP A 101 -3.70 -18.04 -4.55
C ASP A 101 -2.31 -18.57 -4.97
N ILE A 102 -2.19 -19.26 -6.10
CA ILE A 102 -0.90 -19.82 -6.55
C ILE A 102 0.08 -18.69 -6.86
N TYR A 103 -0.41 -17.68 -7.57
CA TYR A 103 0.42 -16.57 -7.99
C TYR A 103 0.73 -15.62 -6.83
N GLY A 104 -0.20 -15.44 -5.88
CA GLY A 104 0.05 -14.71 -4.64
C GLY A 104 1.15 -15.38 -3.82
N GLN A 105 1.04 -16.69 -3.57
CA GLN A 105 2.10 -17.47 -2.91
C GLN A 105 3.44 -17.44 -3.66
N TRP A 106 3.43 -17.49 -4.99
CA TRP A 106 4.65 -17.37 -5.77
C TRP A 106 5.28 -15.99 -5.57
N LEU A 107 4.48 -14.93 -5.58
CA LEU A 107 4.91 -13.55 -5.39
C LEU A 107 5.44 -13.31 -3.98
N ASP A 108 4.81 -13.89 -2.96
CA ASP A 108 5.29 -13.85 -1.57
C ASP A 108 6.65 -14.52 -1.44
N ARG A 109 6.81 -15.71 -2.03
CA ARG A 109 8.11 -16.40 -2.05
C ARG A 109 9.16 -15.64 -2.84
N PHE A 110 8.79 -15.03 -3.97
CA PHE A 110 9.69 -14.21 -4.76
C PHE A 110 10.18 -13.00 -3.95
N THR A 111 9.27 -12.32 -3.25
CA THR A 111 9.54 -11.16 -2.40
C THR A 111 10.41 -11.56 -1.20
N ALA A 112 10.06 -12.64 -0.50
CA ALA A 112 10.83 -13.17 0.62
C ALA A 112 12.26 -13.59 0.22
N ARG A 113 12.44 -14.16 -0.99
CA ARG A 113 13.77 -14.52 -1.53
C ARG A 113 14.70 -13.33 -1.72
N GLN A 114 14.18 -12.11 -1.85
CA GLN A 114 15.04 -10.93 -2.02
C GLN A 114 15.75 -10.54 -0.71
N ASN A 115 15.26 -10.99 0.46
CA ASN A 115 15.84 -10.71 1.78
C ASN A 115 16.04 -9.21 2.07
N LEU A 116 15.07 -8.38 1.69
CA LEU A 116 15.10 -6.92 1.90
C LEU A 116 14.07 -6.43 2.95
N GLY A 117 13.46 -7.34 3.71
CA GLY A 117 12.44 -7.02 4.73
C GLY A 117 11.03 -6.88 4.14
N ASP A 118 10.16 -6.14 4.82
CA ASP A 118 8.77 -5.95 4.40
C ASP A 118 8.63 -4.94 3.25
N ASP A 119 9.62 -4.06 3.05
CA ASP A 119 9.59 -3.00 2.05
C ASP A 119 10.60 -3.25 0.91
N VAL A 120 10.43 -4.42 0.27
CA VAL A 120 11.33 -4.91 -0.80
C VAL A 120 11.32 -3.97 -2.01
N ILE A 121 10.18 -3.39 -2.35
CA ILE A 121 10.03 -2.57 -3.55
C ILE A 121 10.72 -1.22 -3.35
N SER A 122 10.53 -0.52 -2.23
CA SER A 122 11.21 0.76 -2.01
C SER A 122 12.74 0.57 -1.91
N THR A 123 13.17 -0.51 -1.25
CA THR A 123 14.61 -0.80 -1.07
C THR A 123 15.27 -1.17 -2.39
N MET A 124 14.62 -1.99 -3.22
CA MET A 124 15.18 -2.45 -4.49
C MET A 124 14.98 -1.46 -5.64
N GLY A 125 13.93 -0.65 -5.57
CA GLY A 125 13.38 0.14 -6.68
C GLY A 125 12.48 -0.70 -7.60
N TRP A 126 11.36 -0.12 -8.00
CA TRP A 126 10.31 -0.71 -8.83
C TRP A 126 10.83 -1.32 -10.13
N ALA A 127 11.71 -0.61 -10.84
CA ALA A 127 12.23 -1.07 -12.13
C ALA A 127 13.06 -2.34 -11.96
N ARG A 128 13.92 -2.37 -10.93
CA ARG A 128 14.75 -3.54 -10.62
C ARG A 128 13.91 -4.71 -10.11
N PHE A 129 12.84 -4.44 -9.35
CA PHE A 129 11.87 -5.44 -8.95
C PHE A 129 11.25 -6.15 -10.16
N LEU A 130 10.67 -5.39 -11.08
CA LEU A 130 10.03 -5.92 -12.28
C LEU A 130 11.01 -6.66 -13.19
N ILE A 131 12.21 -6.11 -13.43
CA ILE A 131 13.24 -6.77 -14.25
C ILE A 131 13.66 -8.10 -13.64
N LYS A 132 13.91 -8.16 -12.33
CA LYS A 132 14.24 -9.43 -11.67
C LYS A 132 13.11 -10.43 -11.80
N MET A 133 11.86 -9.99 -11.67
CA MET A 133 10.70 -10.87 -11.81
C MET A 133 10.60 -11.44 -13.23
N MET A 134 10.84 -10.63 -14.27
CA MET A 134 10.86 -11.11 -15.66
C MET A 134 11.99 -12.09 -15.98
N ARG A 135 13.07 -12.07 -15.20
CA ARG A 135 14.21 -12.99 -15.34
C ARG A 135 14.00 -14.33 -14.65
N GLU A 136 13.00 -14.46 -13.78
CA GLU A 136 12.70 -15.75 -13.14
C GLU A 136 12.16 -16.75 -14.16
N GLU A 137 12.61 -18.00 -14.04
CA GLU A 137 12.16 -19.08 -14.90
C GLU A 137 10.68 -19.44 -14.63
N PRO A 138 9.94 -19.93 -15.64
CA PRO A 138 8.60 -20.48 -15.42
C PRO A 138 8.61 -21.59 -14.36
N VAL A 139 7.69 -21.52 -13.41
CA VAL A 139 7.59 -22.50 -12.32
C VAL A 139 6.32 -23.31 -12.48
N GLU A 140 6.45 -24.63 -12.62
CA GLU A 140 5.30 -25.53 -12.56
C GLU A 140 4.86 -25.73 -11.11
N ALA A 141 3.68 -25.22 -10.78
CA ALA A 141 3.08 -25.30 -9.47
C ALA A 141 1.97 -26.37 -9.50
N VAL A 142 2.11 -27.42 -8.69
CA VAL A 142 1.08 -28.46 -8.58
C VAL A 142 0.12 -28.10 -7.46
N VAL A 143 -1.10 -27.71 -7.82
CA VAL A 143 -2.18 -27.51 -6.86
C VAL A 143 -2.88 -28.81 -6.60
N ILE A 144 -2.81 -29.26 -5.36
CA ILE A 144 -3.57 -30.40 -4.87
C ILE A 144 -4.82 -29.84 -4.21
N ARG A 145 -5.95 -29.81 -4.95
CA ARG A 145 -7.25 -29.52 -4.33
C ARG A 145 -7.81 -30.81 -3.76
N THR A 146 -7.91 -30.90 -2.45
CA THR A 146 -8.73 -31.92 -1.80
C THR A 146 -10.18 -31.49 -1.94
N ALA A 147 -10.83 -31.91 -3.02
CA ALA A 147 -12.28 -31.74 -3.10
C ALA A 147 -12.89 -32.69 -2.06
N LYS A 148 -13.62 -32.13 -1.09
CA LYS A 148 -14.63 -32.89 -0.34
C LYS A 148 -15.65 -33.36 -1.35
N LYS A 149 -15.44 -34.59 -1.84
CA LYS A 149 -16.50 -35.28 -2.55
C LYS A 149 -17.41 -35.80 -1.47
N ASP A 150 -18.50 -35.09 -1.21
CA ASP A 150 -19.54 -35.60 -0.33
C ASP A 150 -19.87 -37.02 -0.80
N SER A 151 -19.81 -37.97 0.14
CA SER A 151 -20.16 -39.36 -0.17
C SER A 151 -21.55 -39.35 -0.81
N PRO A 152 -21.83 -40.20 -1.82
CA PRO A 152 -23.19 -40.35 -2.36
C PRO A 152 -24.23 -40.52 -1.25
N GLN A 153 -23.86 -41.15 -0.13
CA GLN A 153 -24.69 -41.31 1.06
C GLN A 153 -24.91 -39.99 1.83
N VAL A 154 -23.90 -39.11 1.92
CA VAL A 154 -24.03 -37.77 2.54
C VAL A 154 -24.90 -36.88 1.66
N ILE A 155 -24.73 -36.93 0.33
CA ILE A 155 -25.59 -36.22 -0.62
C ILE A 155 -27.03 -36.73 -0.53
N GLU A 156 -27.23 -38.06 -0.41
CA GLU A 156 -28.55 -38.67 -0.26
C GLU A 156 -29.18 -38.38 1.10
N ALA A 157 -28.40 -38.36 2.19
CA ALA A 157 -28.83 -37.96 3.52
C ALA A 157 -29.24 -36.48 3.55
N GLN A 158 -28.41 -35.57 3.04
CA GLN A 158 -28.75 -34.15 2.88
C GLN A 158 -29.99 -33.96 2.01
N ARG A 159 -30.14 -34.75 0.94
CA ARG A 159 -31.34 -34.71 0.08
C ARG A 159 -32.58 -35.24 0.81
N LYS A 160 -32.46 -36.30 1.61
CA LYS A 160 -33.56 -36.82 2.44
C LYS A 160 -33.93 -35.84 3.55
N ALA A 161 -32.97 -35.27 4.26
CA ALA A 161 -33.18 -34.22 5.27
C ALA A 161 -33.90 -33.02 4.65
N ARG A 162 -33.45 -32.56 3.46
CA ARG A 162 -34.10 -31.46 2.73
C ARG A 162 -35.51 -31.80 2.24
N ASN A 163 -35.79 -33.06 1.88
CA ASN A 163 -37.12 -33.50 1.46
C ASN A 163 -38.07 -33.76 2.66
N ASN A 164 -37.52 -34.13 3.82
CA ASN A 164 -38.27 -34.39 5.05
C ASN A 164 -38.48 -33.12 5.89
N ALA A 165 -37.65 -32.10 5.70
CA ALA A 165 -37.88 -30.77 6.23
C ALA A 165 -39.20 -30.22 5.66
N ARG A 166 -40.29 -30.39 6.41
CA ARG A 166 -41.58 -29.78 6.10
C ARG A 166 -41.36 -28.29 5.88
N PRO A 167 -41.91 -27.69 4.82
CA PRO A 167 -41.86 -26.25 4.65
C PRO A 167 -42.43 -25.60 5.92
N PRO A 168 -41.79 -24.57 6.48
CA PRO A 168 -42.24 -23.96 7.72
C PRO A 168 -43.68 -23.51 7.53
N THR A 169 -44.61 -24.22 8.14
CA THR A 169 -46.00 -23.79 8.18
C THR A 169 -46.02 -22.53 9.02
N LEU A 170 -46.34 -21.40 8.39
CA LEU A 170 -46.64 -20.13 9.04
C LEU A 170 -47.79 -20.36 10.03
N SER A 171 -47.46 -20.75 11.25
CA SER A 171 -48.39 -20.85 12.37
C SER A 171 -47.99 -19.82 13.43
N PRO A 172 -48.95 -19.20 14.12
CA PRO A 172 -48.70 -17.99 14.89
C PRO A 172 -47.82 -18.28 16.11
N TRP A 173 -46.77 -17.48 16.26
CA TRP A 173 -45.83 -17.43 17.37
C TRP A 173 -46.52 -17.31 18.73
N ARG A 174 -46.89 -18.43 19.35
CA ARG A 174 -47.08 -18.53 20.81
C ARG A 174 -46.96 -19.98 21.25
N HIS A 175 -45.76 -20.51 21.44
CA HIS A 175 -45.50 -21.52 22.48
C HIS A 175 -44.03 -21.52 22.91
N SER A 176 -43.87 -21.31 24.23
CA SER A 176 -42.80 -21.73 25.16
C SER A 176 -41.42 -22.14 24.60
N VAL A 177 -40.41 -21.33 24.95
CA VAL A 177 -38.96 -21.58 24.73
C VAL A 177 -38.43 -22.80 25.52
N ASN A 178 -39.21 -23.39 26.42
CA ASN A 178 -38.74 -24.45 27.33
C ASN A 178 -39.05 -25.90 26.89
N GLN A 179 -39.50 -26.14 25.66
CA GLN A 179 -39.81 -27.51 25.17
C GLN A 179 -39.02 -27.95 23.92
N LEU A 180 -38.12 -27.11 23.39
CA LEU A 180 -37.34 -27.43 22.18
C LEU A 180 -35.97 -28.08 22.46
N SER A 181 -35.60 -28.29 23.72
CA SER A 181 -34.26 -28.81 24.08
C SER A 181 -34.20 -30.31 24.35
N ALA A 182 -35.28 -31.08 24.15
CA ALA A 182 -35.32 -32.50 24.51
C ALA A 182 -35.51 -33.46 23.32
N ASP A 183 -36.02 -32.97 22.19
CA ASP A 183 -36.24 -33.81 20.98
C ASP A 183 -35.14 -33.61 19.91
N TRP A 184 -34.20 -32.68 20.12
CA TRP A 184 -33.08 -32.44 19.18
C TRP A 184 -31.92 -33.43 19.35
N ASP A 185 -31.78 -34.08 20.51
CA ASP A 185 -30.57 -34.84 20.84
C ASP A 185 -30.48 -36.21 20.15
N ALA A 186 -31.59 -36.81 19.71
CA ALA A 186 -31.57 -38.18 19.18
C ALA A 186 -31.30 -38.27 17.66
N GLU A 187 -31.81 -37.32 16.86
CA GLU A 187 -31.57 -37.30 15.40
C GLU A 187 -30.16 -36.76 15.08
N GLU A 188 -29.66 -35.76 15.81
CA GLU A 188 -28.29 -35.25 15.64
C GLU A 188 -27.22 -36.29 16.04
N GLU A 189 -27.50 -37.14 17.04
CA GLU A 189 -26.58 -38.19 17.46
C GLU A 189 -26.48 -39.33 16.43
N GLU A 190 -27.58 -39.67 15.72
CA GLU A 190 -27.52 -40.61 14.58
C GLU A 190 -26.83 -39.99 13.36
N GLU A 191 -27.09 -38.72 13.02
CA GLU A 191 -26.38 -38.03 11.92
C GLU A 191 -24.88 -37.91 12.20
N MET A 192 -24.47 -37.61 13.44
CA MET A 192 -23.06 -37.60 13.84
C MET A 192 -22.42 -38.99 13.79
N LYS A 193 -23.14 -40.06 14.18
CA LYS A 193 -22.64 -41.44 14.05
C LYS A 193 -22.39 -41.83 12.59
N VAL A 194 -23.31 -41.48 11.68
CA VAL A 194 -23.15 -41.76 10.25
C VAL A 194 -21.97 -40.97 9.65
N ALA A 195 -21.72 -39.75 10.12
CA ALA A 195 -20.57 -38.95 9.68
C ALA A 195 -19.22 -39.52 10.18
N LEU A 196 -19.20 -40.20 11.34
CA LEU A 196 -17.99 -40.81 11.90
C LEU A 196 -17.60 -42.11 11.17
N ASP A 197 -18.59 -42.91 10.75
CA ASP A 197 -18.35 -44.23 10.12
C ASP A 197 -17.90 -44.14 8.64
N TYR A 198 -18.08 -42.98 7.99
CA TYR A 198 -17.69 -42.75 6.60
C TYR A 198 -16.82 -41.50 6.45
N PRO A 199 -15.52 -41.54 6.80
CA PRO A 199 -14.63 -40.42 6.57
C PRO A 199 -14.68 -40.04 5.08
N PRO A 200 -14.89 -38.75 4.76
CA PRO A 200 -15.04 -38.32 3.38
C PRO A 200 -13.80 -38.74 2.60
N GLN A 201 -14.01 -39.57 1.57
CA GLN A 201 -12.92 -39.96 0.67
C GLN A 201 -12.51 -38.73 -0.16
N LEU A 202 -11.57 -37.96 0.38
CA LEU A 202 -10.99 -36.81 -0.31
C LEU A 202 -10.22 -37.30 -1.53
N LYS A 203 -10.83 -37.23 -2.71
CA LYS A 203 -10.11 -37.42 -3.96
C LYS A 203 -9.32 -36.15 -4.24
N ALA A 204 -8.02 -36.22 -3.98
CA ALA A 204 -7.07 -35.18 -4.34
C ALA A 204 -7.06 -35.00 -5.87
N VAL A 205 -7.61 -33.90 -6.36
CA VAL A 205 -7.50 -33.51 -7.76
C VAL A 205 -6.22 -32.70 -7.90
N LYS A 206 -5.23 -33.27 -8.59
CA LYS A 206 -3.99 -32.57 -8.94
C LYS A 206 -4.25 -31.74 -10.20
N ARG A 207 -4.03 -30.44 -10.13
CA ARG A 207 -3.96 -29.54 -11.29
C ARG A 207 -2.56 -28.93 -11.32
N SER A 208 -1.81 -29.12 -12.40
CA SER A 208 -0.59 -28.35 -12.61
C SER A 208 -0.95 -27.00 -13.23
N VAL A 209 -0.34 -25.95 -12.71
CA VAL A 209 -0.43 -24.58 -13.22
C VAL A 209 0.98 -24.08 -13.40
N VAL A 210 1.32 -23.63 -14.60
CA VAL A 210 2.62 -23.03 -14.89
C VAL A 210 2.53 -21.53 -14.62
N VAL A 211 3.28 -21.06 -13.63
CA VAL A 211 3.45 -19.63 -13.36
C VAL A 211 4.51 -19.11 -14.33
N GLN A 212 4.18 -18.07 -15.10
CA GLN A 212 5.11 -17.38 -16.00
C GLN A 212 5.46 -16.00 -15.39
N PRO A 213 6.60 -15.86 -14.69
CA PRO A 213 6.95 -14.62 -13.99
C PRO A 213 7.01 -13.38 -14.88
N ALA A 214 7.49 -13.53 -16.12
CA ALA A 214 7.53 -12.45 -17.09
C ALA A 214 6.13 -11.93 -17.48
N GLU A 215 5.16 -12.83 -17.68
CA GLU A 215 3.77 -12.44 -17.96
C GLU A 215 3.11 -11.80 -16.74
N LEU A 216 3.43 -12.28 -15.53
CA LEU A 216 3.01 -11.61 -14.30
C LEU A 216 3.60 -10.20 -14.20
N ALA A 217 4.87 -10.00 -14.55
CA ALA A 217 5.49 -8.67 -14.53
C ALA A 217 4.83 -7.70 -15.52
N LYS A 218 4.48 -8.18 -16.71
CA LYS A 218 3.68 -7.42 -17.67
C LYS A 218 2.32 -7.04 -17.10
N LYS A 219 1.62 -7.99 -16.50
CA LYS A 219 0.33 -7.73 -15.84
C LYS A 219 0.45 -6.69 -14.71
N LEU A 220 1.53 -6.71 -13.93
CA LEU A 220 1.78 -5.68 -12.92
C LEU A 220 2.02 -4.31 -13.56
N MET A 221 2.73 -4.23 -14.68
CA MET A 221 2.91 -2.97 -15.41
C MET A 221 1.57 -2.44 -15.95
N ASP A 222 0.72 -3.29 -16.52
CA ASP A 222 -0.60 -2.88 -17.01
C ASP A 222 -1.47 -2.31 -15.88
N ILE A 223 -1.49 -2.98 -14.72
CA ILE A 223 -2.24 -2.50 -13.54
C ILE A 223 -1.61 -1.22 -12.98
N ARG A 224 -0.28 -1.12 -12.93
CA ARG A 224 0.42 0.09 -12.52
C ARG A 224 0.07 1.29 -13.40
N GLU A 225 -0.08 1.09 -14.71
CA GLU A 225 -0.53 2.13 -15.64
C GLU A 225 -1.98 2.54 -15.36
N GLN A 226 -2.87 1.57 -15.14
CA GLN A 226 -4.25 1.84 -14.76
C GLN A 226 -4.32 2.65 -13.45
N LEU A 227 -3.59 2.24 -12.41
CA LEU A 227 -3.53 2.94 -11.13
C LEU A 227 -2.98 4.35 -11.29
N ALA A 228 -1.96 4.55 -12.13
CA ALA A 228 -1.42 5.89 -12.41
C ALA A 228 -2.47 6.81 -13.05
N LEU A 229 -3.29 6.29 -13.97
CA LEU A 229 -4.39 7.06 -14.58
C LEU A 229 -5.47 7.41 -13.56
N GLU A 230 -5.87 6.45 -12.73
CA GLU A 230 -6.87 6.66 -11.69
C GLU A 230 -6.39 7.70 -10.67
N TRP A 231 -5.15 7.56 -10.19
CA TRP A 231 -4.57 8.50 -9.24
C TRP A 231 -4.44 9.90 -9.83
N ARG A 232 -4.11 10.07 -11.11
CA ARG A 232 -4.09 11.40 -11.74
C ARG A 232 -5.45 12.09 -11.70
N GLU A 233 -6.53 11.34 -11.91
CA GLU A 233 -7.89 11.87 -11.77
C GLU A 233 -8.22 12.14 -10.30
N ASP A 234 -7.86 11.23 -9.41
CA ASP A 234 -8.17 11.32 -7.99
C ASP A 234 -7.39 12.45 -7.29
N LEU A 235 -6.18 12.79 -7.75
CA LEU A 235 -5.37 13.90 -7.23
C LEU A 235 -6.07 15.26 -7.37
N LYS A 236 -7.02 15.40 -8.31
CA LYS A 236 -7.84 16.61 -8.48
C LYS A 236 -8.80 16.83 -7.31
N ASN A 237 -9.10 15.77 -6.55
CA ASN A 237 -10.02 15.82 -5.42
C ASN A 237 -9.36 16.30 -4.12
N ILE A 238 -8.02 16.33 -4.05
CA ILE A 238 -7.27 16.68 -2.83
C ILE A 238 -7.60 18.10 -2.35
N GLU A 239 -7.80 19.04 -3.27
CA GLU A 239 -8.21 20.40 -2.93
C GLU A 239 -9.61 20.44 -2.31
N VAL A 240 -10.56 19.71 -2.91
CA VAL A 240 -11.93 19.58 -2.40
C VAL A 240 -11.96 18.89 -1.04
N GLU A 241 -11.10 17.90 -0.79
CA GLU A 241 -10.99 17.27 0.52
C GLU A 241 -10.45 18.22 1.58
N ASN A 242 -9.40 18.99 1.27
CA ASN A 242 -8.86 19.97 2.21
C ASN A 242 -9.94 21.01 2.58
N ASP A 243 -10.71 21.50 1.60
CA ASP A 243 -11.83 22.41 1.83
C ASP A 243 -12.90 21.79 2.74
N GLU A 244 -13.22 20.51 2.52
CA GLU A 244 -14.19 19.80 3.34
C GLU A 244 -13.70 19.59 4.77
N ILE A 245 -12.41 19.27 4.99
CA ILE A 245 -11.82 19.16 6.33
C ILE A 245 -11.92 20.51 7.06
N VAL A 246 -11.56 21.61 6.40
CA VAL A 246 -11.68 22.97 6.96
C VAL A 246 -13.14 23.33 7.26
N ARG A 247 -14.08 22.95 6.38
CA ARG A 247 -15.51 23.15 6.60
C ARG A 247 -15.99 22.38 7.83
N LEU A 248 -15.58 21.12 7.98
CA LEU A 248 -15.94 20.26 9.12
C LEU A 248 -15.36 20.77 10.44
N ASP A 249 -14.11 21.25 10.45
CA ASP A 249 -13.50 21.89 11.62
C ASP A 249 -14.26 23.16 12.04
N ASN A 250 -14.56 24.05 11.08
CA ASN A 250 -15.33 25.26 11.35
C ASN A 250 -16.73 24.96 11.89
N ASP A 251 -17.41 23.96 11.33
CA ASP A 251 -18.71 23.48 11.84
C ASP A 251 -18.57 22.94 13.27
N ARG A 252 -17.51 22.19 13.59
CA ARG A 252 -17.24 21.67 14.94
C ARG A 252 -17.02 22.81 15.94
N ARG A 253 -16.15 23.78 15.59
CA ARG A 253 -15.89 24.99 16.40
C ARG A 253 -17.14 25.84 16.61
N ARG A 254 -18.00 25.96 15.59
CA ARG A 254 -19.29 26.65 15.72
C ARG A 254 -20.20 25.96 16.73
N ARG A 255 -20.37 24.64 16.63
CA ARG A 255 -21.18 23.86 17.58
C ARG A 255 -20.64 23.97 19.02
N ALA A 256 -19.32 23.89 19.21
CA ALA A 256 -18.71 24.04 20.53
C ALA A 256 -19.01 25.42 21.17
N ARG A 257 -19.03 26.51 20.38
CA ARG A 257 -19.41 27.85 20.87
C ARG A 257 -20.90 27.95 21.20
N GLU A 258 -21.75 27.34 20.38
CA GLU A 258 -23.21 27.33 20.57
C GLU A 258 -23.64 26.50 21.79
N ALA A 259 -22.93 25.41 22.07
CA ALA A 259 -23.22 24.52 23.20
C ALA A 259 -22.90 25.15 24.57
N GLY A 260 -22.02 26.16 24.61
CA GLY A 260 -21.68 26.91 25.81
C GLY A 260 -20.70 26.19 26.76
N PRO A 261 -20.17 26.89 27.78
CA PRO A 261 -19.28 26.30 28.77
C PRO A 261 -20.08 25.35 29.67
N GLY A 262 -19.76 24.05 29.62
CA GLY A 262 -20.43 23.00 30.39
C GLY A 262 -21.15 21.94 29.55
N TYR A 263 -21.06 22.01 28.23
CA TYR A 263 -21.44 20.89 27.37
C TYR A 263 -20.29 19.87 27.32
N ASP A 264 -20.38 18.83 28.14
CA ASP A 264 -19.48 17.68 28.05
C ASP A 264 -19.81 16.91 26.76
N GLU A 265 -18.94 17.03 25.77
CA GLU A 265 -19.01 16.37 24.46
C GLU A 265 -19.13 14.82 24.59
N VAL A 266 -18.78 14.30 25.78
CA VAL A 266 -18.76 12.89 26.15
C VAL A 266 -20.17 12.26 26.20
N GLU A 267 -21.21 12.99 26.62
CA GLU A 267 -22.56 12.38 26.81
C GLU A 267 -23.36 12.16 25.52
N GLN A 268 -22.93 12.70 24.37
CA GLN A 268 -23.49 12.34 23.04
C GLN A 268 -22.57 11.48 22.17
N GLY A 269 -21.40 11.06 22.68
CA GLY A 269 -20.43 10.22 21.97
C GLY A 269 -20.95 8.83 21.56
N GLY A 270 -22.05 8.35 22.16
CA GLY A 270 -22.70 7.09 21.76
C GLY A 270 -23.62 7.19 20.54
N GLY A 271 -23.93 8.41 20.09
CA GLY A 271 -24.97 8.68 19.11
C GLY A 271 -24.47 8.87 17.69
N GLY A 272 -23.42 8.15 17.26
CA GLY A 272 -23.05 8.02 15.85
C GLY A 272 -23.20 9.31 15.05
N GLY A 273 -22.71 10.42 15.61
CA GLY A 273 -22.68 11.71 14.92
C GLY A 273 -21.91 11.44 13.66
N SER A 274 -22.68 11.22 12.58
CA SER A 274 -22.20 10.65 11.34
C SER A 274 -20.96 11.44 11.01
N ARG A 275 -19.77 10.84 11.25
CA ARG A 275 -18.53 11.32 10.66
C ARG A 275 -18.94 11.39 9.21
N ARG A 276 -19.21 12.61 8.74
CA ARG A 276 -19.70 12.84 7.39
C ARG A 276 -18.52 12.41 6.58
N ARG A 277 -18.60 11.14 6.22
CA ARG A 277 -17.67 10.38 5.44
C ARG A 277 -17.34 11.29 4.27
N LEU A 278 -16.05 11.59 4.12
CA LEU A 278 -15.60 12.52 3.09
C LEU A 278 -16.12 12.01 1.74
N THR A 279 -16.27 12.89 0.75
CA THR A 279 -17.05 12.66 -0.48
C THR A 279 -16.79 11.30 -1.18
N TYR A 280 -15.63 10.67 -0.94
CA TYR A 280 -15.19 9.40 -1.52
C TYR A 280 -15.19 8.17 -0.59
N ASP A 281 -15.59 8.30 0.68
CA ASP A 281 -15.71 7.18 1.66
C ASP A 281 -16.86 6.19 1.33
N HIS A 282 -17.59 6.45 0.25
CA HIS A 282 -18.63 5.57 -0.26
C HIS A 282 -18.12 4.96 -1.57
N GLY A 283 -17.87 3.64 -1.57
CA GLY A 283 -17.59 2.82 -2.75
C GLY A 283 -18.71 2.77 -3.80
N GLN A 284 -19.49 3.85 -3.92
CA GLN A 284 -20.66 4.02 -4.76
C GLN A 284 -20.40 4.96 -5.95
N ALA A 285 -19.21 5.56 -6.08
CA ALA A 285 -18.91 6.55 -7.12
C ALA A 285 -17.80 6.16 -8.12
N PHE A 286 -17.23 4.96 -8.02
CA PHE A 286 -16.25 4.51 -8.99
C PHE A 286 -16.95 3.78 -10.15
N GLY A 287 -16.79 4.29 -11.37
CA GLY A 287 -17.36 3.68 -12.57
C GLY A 287 -16.90 2.23 -12.71
N GLY A 288 -17.69 1.40 -13.41
CA GLY A 288 -17.44 -0.04 -13.57
C GLY A 288 -16.10 -0.42 -14.22
N ASP A 289 -15.36 0.54 -14.75
CA ASP A 289 -14.04 0.38 -15.35
C ASP A 289 -12.87 0.65 -14.38
N SER A 290 -13.15 0.84 -13.09
CA SER A 290 -12.13 1.14 -12.07
C SER A 290 -11.39 -0.11 -11.60
N SER A 291 -10.17 0.09 -11.11
CA SER A 291 -9.36 -0.97 -10.51
C SER A 291 -10.08 -1.56 -9.30
N PRO A 292 -9.93 -2.87 -9.07
CA PRO A 292 -10.27 -3.44 -7.77
C PRO A 292 -9.51 -2.68 -6.69
N LEU A 293 -10.15 -2.45 -5.54
CA LEU A 293 -9.57 -1.67 -4.43
C LEU A 293 -9.36 -0.18 -4.73
N ARG A 294 -10.07 0.44 -5.70
CA ARG A 294 -9.91 1.88 -5.97
C ARG A 294 -10.11 2.77 -4.73
N SER A 295 -11.08 2.48 -3.87
CA SER A 295 -11.26 3.19 -2.59
C SER A 295 -10.01 3.14 -1.73
N ASP A 296 -9.50 1.93 -1.52
CA ASP A 296 -8.32 1.68 -0.68
C ASP A 296 -7.06 2.30 -1.29
N ASN A 297 -6.92 2.23 -2.61
CA ASN A 297 -5.83 2.85 -3.36
C ASN A 297 -5.84 4.38 -3.18
N TYR A 298 -7.04 4.98 -3.18
CA TYR A 298 -7.21 6.41 -2.96
C TYR A 298 -6.91 6.82 -1.51
N GLU A 299 -7.40 6.07 -0.53
CA GLU A 299 -7.09 6.28 0.89
C GLU A 299 -5.59 6.22 1.15
N THR A 300 -4.90 5.22 0.57
CA THR A 300 -3.44 5.12 0.65
C THR A 300 -2.74 6.32 0.00
N LEU A 301 -3.20 6.78 -1.16
CA LEU A 301 -2.68 7.98 -1.83
C LEU A 301 -2.84 9.23 -0.94
N VAL A 302 -4.01 9.41 -0.33
CA VAL A 302 -4.31 10.51 0.61
C VAL A 302 -3.36 10.47 1.81
N GLY A 303 -3.19 9.31 2.44
CA GLY A 303 -2.26 9.11 3.55
C GLY A 303 -0.83 9.49 3.18
N TYR A 304 -0.37 9.01 2.02
CA TYR A 304 0.98 9.25 1.51
C TYR A 304 1.24 10.73 1.20
N LEU A 305 0.32 11.40 0.50
CA LEU A 305 0.41 12.83 0.19
C LEU A 305 0.53 13.67 1.46
N THR A 306 -0.27 13.34 2.47
CA THR A 306 -0.30 14.07 3.73
C THR A 306 0.99 13.86 4.52
N GLU A 307 1.52 12.63 4.54
CA GLU A 307 2.80 12.34 5.19
C GLU A 307 3.95 13.11 4.54
N ILE A 308 4.07 13.09 3.21
CA ILE A 308 5.10 13.87 2.51
C ILE A 308 4.91 15.37 2.77
N ALA A 309 3.68 15.88 2.70
CA ALA A 309 3.40 17.28 2.96
C ALA A 309 3.82 17.71 4.36
N ALA A 310 3.57 16.88 5.38
CA ALA A 310 3.99 17.15 6.75
C ALA A 310 5.52 17.20 6.87
N LEU A 311 6.24 16.28 6.20
CA LEU A 311 7.70 16.28 6.15
C LEU A 311 8.27 17.49 5.39
N VAL A 312 7.59 17.93 4.33
CA VAL A 312 7.91 19.17 3.60
C VAL A 312 7.79 20.38 4.51
N VAL A 313 6.69 20.50 5.26
CA VAL A 313 6.48 21.61 6.19
C VAL A 313 7.47 21.56 7.34
N GLN A 314 7.74 20.37 7.89
CA GLN A 314 8.76 20.18 8.91
C GLN A 314 10.12 20.70 8.43
N GLU A 315 10.57 20.27 7.25
CA GLU A 315 11.86 20.72 6.72
C GLU A 315 11.90 22.23 6.44
N ARG A 316 10.78 22.84 6.00
CA ARG A 316 10.66 24.31 5.86
C ARG A 316 10.87 25.03 7.19
N MET A 317 10.18 24.59 8.26
CA MET A 317 10.37 25.16 9.61
C MET A 317 11.81 25.07 10.09
N ARG A 318 12.49 23.95 9.80
CA ARG A 318 13.91 23.77 10.12
C ARG A 318 14.80 24.79 9.42
N VAL A 319 14.53 25.08 8.15
CA VAL A 319 15.28 26.03 7.32
C VAL A 319 14.98 27.48 7.76
N ASP A 320 13.72 27.79 8.05
CA ASP A 320 13.27 29.11 8.47
C ASP A 320 13.72 29.47 9.90
N GLY A 321 14.24 28.49 10.65
CA GLY A 321 14.68 28.65 12.04
C GLY A 321 13.53 28.66 13.04
N ASP A 322 12.35 28.17 12.65
CA ASP A 322 11.23 27.91 13.55
C ASP A 322 11.46 26.60 14.32
N ASP A 323 12.39 26.66 15.27
CA ASP A 323 12.77 25.51 16.12
C ASP A 323 11.56 24.94 16.90
N MET A 324 10.59 25.79 17.27
CA MET A 324 9.44 25.39 18.09
C MET A 324 8.37 24.68 17.26
N GLY A 325 7.99 25.24 16.11
CA GLY A 325 7.11 24.56 15.17
C GLY A 325 7.71 23.24 14.68
N TRP A 326 9.02 23.23 14.40
CA TRP A 326 9.75 22.03 14.00
C TRP A 326 9.71 20.92 15.05
N ASN A 327 10.01 21.24 16.32
CA ASN A 327 10.00 20.29 17.43
C ASN A 327 8.58 19.77 17.72
N TRP A 328 7.58 20.66 17.66
CA TRP A 328 6.18 20.26 17.78
C TRP A 328 5.79 19.25 16.69
N MET A 329 6.14 19.55 15.43
CA MET A 329 5.86 18.66 14.30
C MET A 329 6.58 17.30 14.46
N GLU A 330 7.84 17.29 14.92
CA GLU A 330 8.57 16.04 15.19
C GLU A 330 7.83 15.16 16.22
N GLN A 331 7.39 15.77 17.33
CA GLN A 331 6.65 15.07 18.39
C GLN A 331 5.27 14.60 17.91
N PHE A 332 4.56 15.46 17.18
CA PHE A 332 3.25 15.14 16.63
C PHE A 332 3.33 13.97 15.63
N LEU A 333 4.29 13.98 14.71
CA LEU A 333 4.48 12.89 13.75
C LEU A 333 4.88 11.57 14.44
N TYR A 334 5.67 11.64 15.51
CA TYR A 334 5.99 10.49 16.35
C TYR A 334 4.74 9.92 17.04
N TRP A 335 3.94 10.78 17.66
CA TRP A 335 2.67 10.41 18.30
C TRP A 335 1.68 9.82 17.29
N ALA A 336 1.50 10.47 16.14
CA ALA A 336 0.58 10.01 15.09
C ALA A 336 0.97 8.62 14.57
N LYS A 337 2.27 8.33 14.49
CA LYS A 337 2.79 7.01 14.12
C LYS A 337 2.62 5.97 15.23
N ALA A 338 2.81 6.36 16.49
CA ALA A 338 2.57 5.46 17.61
C ALA A 338 1.10 5.06 17.67
N ASN A 339 0.20 6.03 17.54
CA ASN A 339 -1.25 5.82 17.61
C ASN A 339 -1.84 5.14 16.37
N SER A 340 -1.21 5.23 15.20
CA SER A 340 -1.65 4.48 14.02
C SER A 340 -1.48 2.97 14.21
N LYS A 341 -0.39 2.55 14.88
CA LYS A 341 -0.08 1.12 15.11
C LYS A 341 -1.09 0.42 16.05
N TYR A 342 -1.87 1.19 16.79
CA TYR A 342 -2.93 0.69 17.68
C TYR A 342 -4.32 0.77 17.03
N GLY A 343 -4.39 0.81 15.70
CA GLY A 343 -5.64 0.83 14.92
C GLY A 343 -6.65 -0.22 15.41
N SER A 344 -7.82 0.26 15.81
CA SER A 344 -8.97 -0.50 16.36
C SER A 344 -8.88 -0.94 17.83
N ALA A 345 -8.35 -0.11 18.72
CA ALA A 345 -8.92 -0.13 20.07
C ALA A 345 -10.44 0.12 19.93
N ALA A 346 -11.26 -0.81 20.45
CA ALA A 346 -12.71 -0.73 20.34
C ALA A 346 -13.20 0.65 20.82
N PRO A 347 -14.30 1.19 20.24
CA PRO A 347 -14.87 2.44 20.72
C PRO A 347 -15.13 2.33 22.24
N GLY A 348 -14.30 3.00 23.05
CA GLY A 348 -14.28 2.88 24.51
C GLY A 348 -12.90 2.79 25.18
N ASP A 349 -11.80 2.64 24.42
CA ASP A 349 -10.45 2.70 25.01
C ASP A 349 -9.93 4.15 25.07
N GLU A 350 -10.32 4.85 26.13
CA GLU A 350 -9.93 6.25 26.42
C GLU A 350 -8.46 6.40 26.87
N SER A 351 -7.68 5.32 26.89
CA SER A 351 -6.28 5.35 27.34
C SER A 351 -5.30 5.97 26.34
N LEU A 352 -5.74 6.28 25.12
CA LEU A 352 -4.94 7.00 24.13
C LEU A 352 -5.15 8.52 24.32
N GLU A 353 -4.41 9.07 25.28
CA GLU A 353 -4.36 10.48 25.62
C GLU A 353 -4.09 11.38 24.40
N SER A 354 -4.57 12.63 24.49
CA SER A 354 -4.24 13.75 23.59
C SER A 354 -2.75 13.75 23.21
N PRO A 355 -2.36 14.30 22.03
CA PRO A 355 -0.95 14.46 21.68
C PRO A 355 -0.18 15.06 22.87
N PRO A 356 0.94 14.44 23.29
CA PRO A 356 1.55 14.75 24.56
C PRO A 356 1.87 16.25 24.62
N PRO A 357 1.54 16.95 25.71
CA PRO A 357 2.10 18.28 25.93
C PRO A 357 3.63 18.15 25.91
N PHE A 358 4.32 19.20 25.43
CA PHE A 358 5.78 19.19 25.32
C PHE A 358 6.41 18.56 26.56
N PRO A 359 7.40 17.65 26.41
CA PRO A 359 8.18 17.22 27.56
C PRO A 359 8.77 18.48 28.18
N SER A 360 8.27 18.82 29.38
CA SER A 360 8.85 19.85 30.22
C SER A 360 10.28 19.39 30.48
N ASP A 361 11.23 20.02 29.80
CA ASP A 361 12.65 19.74 29.94
C ASP A 361 13.07 20.12 31.37
N ASN A 362 12.93 19.17 32.28
CA ASN A 362 13.39 19.31 33.65
C ASN A 362 14.92 19.19 33.67
N GLY A 363 15.59 20.27 33.24
CA GLY A 363 16.89 20.71 33.78
C GLY A 363 18.09 19.77 33.63
N GLY A 364 18.17 18.96 32.58
CA GLY A 364 19.38 18.18 32.28
C GLY A 364 20.40 18.98 31.47
N ASP A 365 21.30 19.70 32.15
CA ASP A 365 22.39 20.51 31.57
C ASP A 365 23.46 19.66 30.82
N GLY A 366 23.09 19.14 29.64
CA GLY A 366 23.94 18.25 28.85
C GLY A 366 23.92 18.53 27.35
N GLY A 367 24.75 19.48 26.89
CA GLY A 367 25.45 19.40 25.60
C GLY A 367 24.64 19.16 24.30
N ILE A 368 23.54 19.88 24.06
CA ILE A 368 22.67 19.68 22.86
C ILE A 368 23.21 20.34 21.57
N GLY A 369 24.30 21.12 21.66
CA GLY A 369 24.79 21.94 20.53
C GLY A 369 25.43 21.16 19.37
N GLU A 370 26.16 20.08 19.64
CA GLU A 370 26.99 19.39 18.64
C GLU A 370 26.27 18.23 17.92
N GLU A 371 25.26 17.60 18.54
CA GLU A 371 24.51 16.49 17.93
C GLU A 371 23.51 16.94 16.83
N ARG A 372 23.11 18.21 16.81
CA ARG A 372 22.12 18.73 15.83
C ARG A 372 22.63 18.69 14.38
N GLY A 373 23.94 18.91 14.17
CA GLY A 373 24.56 18.81 12.84
C GLY A 373 24.64 17.38 12.30
N ALA A 374 24.74 16.38 13.19
CA ALA A 374 24.77 14.96 12.82
C ALA A 374 23.36 14.40 12.52
N ARG A 375 22.32 14.90 13.21
CA ARG A 375 20.91 14.54 12.95
C ARG A 375 20.41 15.00 11.57
N GLY A 376 20.80 16.19 11.10
CA GLY A 376 20.39 16.68 9.77
C GLY A 376 20.91 15.84 8.59
N LYS A 377 22.11 15.28 8.69
CA LYS A 377 22.63 14.32 7.69
C LYS A 377 21.90 12.96 7.73
N ARG A 378 21.35 12.57 8.88
CA ARG A 378 20.53 11.36 9.02
C ARG A 378 19.15 11.50 8.39
N VAL A 379 18.57 12.70 8.30
CA VAL A 379 17.27 12.90 7.64
C VAL A 379 17.39 12.66 6.13
N LYS A 380 18.39 13.25 5.44
CA LYS A 380 18.68 12.91 4.03
C LYS A 380 19.01 11.43 3.80
N ALA A 381 19.71 10.78 4.73
CA ALA A 381 20.00 9.35 4.65
C ALA A 381 18.78 8.47 4.98
N ALA A 382 17.88 8.91 5.87
CA ALA A 382 16.63 8.24 6.20
C ALA A 382 15.59 8.37 5.08
N PHE A 383 15.70 9.39 4.21
CA PHE A 383 14.86 9.50 3.00
C PHE A 383 15.39 8.70 1.80
N GLY A 384 16.71 8.48 1.71
CA GLY A 384 17.34 7.74 0.61
C GLY A 384 17.60 6.25 0.90
N ALA A 385 17.68 5.84 2.18
CA ALA A 385 17.97 4.47 2.59
C ALA A 385 16.87 3.81 3.44
N ALA A 386 15.99 4.58 4.07
CA ALA A 386 14.63 4.12 4.34
C ALA A 386 13.79 4.64 3.17
N GLY A 387 13.05 3.77 2.50
CA GLY A 387 11.97 4.23 1.63
C GLY A 387 11.07 5.18 2.41
N VAL A 388 10.16 5.87 1.73
CA VAL A 388 9.10 6.70 2.35
C VAL A 388 8.07 5.81 3.09
N GLY A 389 8.58 4.89 3.90
CA GLY A 389 7.93 3.83 4.63
C GLY A 389 8.29 4.00 6.09
N MET A 390 7.63 4.96 6.75
CA MET A 390 7.38 4.82 8.18
C MET A 390 6.67 3.47 8.36
N GLY A 391 7.37 2.48 8.92
CA GLY A 391 6.93 1.07 8.98
C GLY A 391 5.65 0.81 9.79
N GLY A 392 4.50 1.09 9.18
CA GLY A 392 3.16 0.62 9.55
C GLY A 392 2.58 -0.24 8.42
N THR A 393 1.54 -1.02 8.73
CA THR A 393 0.81 -1.79 7.72
C THR A 393 0.04 -0.86 6.78
N ASP A 394 -0.32 -1.32 5.57
CA ASP A 394 -1.08 -0.49 4.63
C ASP A 394 -2.45 -0.06 5.20
N GLU A 395 -3.05 -0.87 6.07
CA GLU A 395 -4.25 -0.49 6.84
C GLU A 395 -4.03 0.72 7.77
N ASP A 396 -2.84 0.83 8.38
CA ASP A 396 -2.51 1.95 9.26
C ASP A 396 -2.37 3.28 8.49
N ARG A 397 -2.14 3.23 7.17
CA ARG A 397 -1.97 4.42 6.32
C ARG A 397 -3.29 4.97 5.78
N LYS A 398 -4.25 4.10 5.46
CA LYS A 398 -5.53 4.43 4.81
C LYS A 398 -6.33 5.53 5.51
N THR A 399 -6.45 5.44 6.84
CA THR A 399 -7.22 6.42 7.63
C THR A 399 -6.39 7.55 8.23
N ARG A 400 -5.08 7.58 7.95
CA ARG A 400 -4.12 8.44 8.66
C ARG A 400 -4.09 9.87 8.13
N GLY A 401 -4.15 10.07 6.81
CA GLY A 401 -3.92 11.38 6.20
C GLY A 401 -4.92 12.45 6.67
N ASN A 402 -6.20 12.25 6.34
CA ASN A 402 -7.24 13.21 6.69
C ASN A 402 -7.45 13.32 8.21
N ARG A 403 -7.38 12.20 8.95
CA ARG A 403 -7.44 12.22 10.41
C ARG A 403 -6.30 13.04 11.01
N MET A 404 -5.06 12.87 10.53
CA MET A 404 -3.92 13.64 11.00
C MET A 404 -4.15 15.15 10.83
N LEU A 405 -4.67 15.58 9.68
CA LEU A 405 -5.01 16.99 9.44
C LEU A 405 -6.12 17.49 10.36
N GLU A 406 -7.18 16.70 10.57
CA GLU A 406 -8.24 17.04 11.52
C GLU A 406 -7.66 17.25 12.94
N GLU A 407 -6.82 16.34 13.43
CA GLU A 407 -6.20 16.45 14.77
C GLU A 407 -5.31 17.70 14.88
N MET A 408 -4.56 18.04 13.82
CA MET A 408 -3.75 19.27 13.80
C MET A 408 -4.63 20.53 13.86
N LEU A 409 -5.72 20.57 13.10
CA LEU A 409 -6.64 21.71 13.08
C LEU A 409 -7.40 21.88 14.41
N MET A 410 -7.67 20.78 15.10
CA MET A 410 -8.31 20.81 16.42
C MET A 410 -7.32 21.06 17.56
N GLY A 411 -6.01 20.95 17.30
CA GLY A 411 -4.98 21.13 18.29
C GLY A 411 -5.07 22.50 18.97
N GLN A 412 -5.01 22.50 20.30
CA GLN A 412 -4.98 23.75 21.07
C GLN A 412 -3.64 24.46 20.87
N LYS A 413 -3.65 25.79 20.94
CA LYS A 413 -2.43 26.58 20.96
C LYS A 413 -1.57 26.15 22.15
N VAL A 414 -0.32 25.79 21.89
CA VAL A 414 0.61 25.34 22.90
C VAL A 414 1.65 26.41 23.13
N GLN A 415 1.94 26.75 24.37
CA GLN A 415 3.03 27.66 24.72
C GLN A 415 4.26 26.85 25.10
N THR A 416 5.41 27.21 24.54
CA THR A 416 6.71 26.65 24.89
C THR A 416 7.68 27.74 25.29
N PHE A 417 8.62 27.39 26.16
CA PHE A 417 9.69 28.31 26.54
C PHE A 417 10.84 28.20 25.55
N ASP A 418 11.16 29.31 24.87
CA ASP A 418 12.34 29.41 24.01
C ASP A 418 13.54 29.89 24.80
N PHE A 419 14.40 28.95 25.21
CA PHE A 419 15.62 29.24 25.96
C PHE A 419 16.58 30.20 25.23
N LYS A 420 16.55 30.26 23.89
CA LYS A 420 17.42 31.18 23.14
C LYS A 420 16.94 32.62 23.25
N LYS A 421 15.62 32.83 23.32
CA LYS A 421 14.99 34.15 23.41
C LYS A 421 14.62 34.54 24.83
N ASN A 422 14.64 33.58 25.76
CA ASN A 422 14.16 33.74 27.14
C ASN A 422 12.72 34.25 27.18
N ASP A 423 11.86 33.71 26.32
CA ASP A 423 10.46 34.13 26.15
C ASP A 423 9.54 32.93 25.89
N LEU A 424 8.25 33.10 26.14
CA LEU A 424 7.22 32.13 25.79
C LEU A 424 6.79 32.31 24.34
N VAL A 425 7.02 31.28 23.53
CA VAL A 425 6.61 31.22 22.12
C VAL A 425 5.37 30.35 22.01
N GLY A 426 4.33 30.85 21.36
CA GLY A 426 3.14 30.07 21.03
C GLY A 426 3.34 29.30 19.73
N VAL A 427 3.02 28.01 19.72
CA VAL A 427 2.83 27.20 18.53
C VAL A 427 1.33 27.02 18.30
N ASP A 428 0.87 27.31 17.09
CA ASP A 428 -0.53 27.11 16.68
C ASP A 428 -0.63 25.88 15.76
N PRO A 429 -1.06 24.71 16.27
CA PRO A 429 -1.23 23.50 15.48
C PRO A 429 -2.13 23.69 14.25
N ALA A 430 -3.14 24.56 14.34
CA ALA A 430 -4.06 24.79 13.24
C ALA A 430 -3.39 25.55 12.08
N GLU A 431 -2.52 26.51 12.39
CA GLU A 431 -1.70 27.19 11.37
C GLU A 431 -0.76 26.19 10.69
N ILE A 432 -0.13 25.30 11.47
CA ILE A 432 0.73 24.24 10.92
C ILE A 432 -0.09 23.26 10.05
N GLY A 433 -1.28 22.86 10.49
CA GLY A 433 -2.19 22.02 9.71
C GLY A 433 -2.56 22.64 8.37
N GLN A 434 -2.81 23.95 8.33
CA GLN A 434 -3.05 24.68 7.09
C GLN A 434 -1.81 24.67 6.17
N LEU A 435 -0.61 24.87 6.72
CA LEU A 435 0.63 24.76 5.94
C LEU A 435 0.80 23.37 5.33
N VAL A 436 0.41 22.31 6.06
CA VAL A 436 0.44 20.94 5.54
C VAL A 436 -0.58 20.75 4.42
N MET A 437 -1.80 21.28 4.54
CA MET A 437 -2.79 21.24 3.46
C MET A 437 -2.28 21.93 2.18
N ASP A 438 -1.68 23.11 2.31
CA ASP A 438 -1.10 23.85 1.17
C ASP A 438 0.05 23.06 0.53
N ALA A 439 0.92 22.47 1.35
CA ALA A 439 2.00 21.61 0.88
C ALA A 439 1.46 20.33 0.21
N ARG A 440 0.34 19.77 0.69
CA ARG A 440 -0.31 18.58 0.14
C ARG A 440 -0.79 18.82 -1.30
N ILE A 441 -1.34 20.00 -1.59
CA ILE A 441 -1.75 20.39 -2.95
C ILE A 441 -0.52 20.50 -3.87
N GLU A 442 0.57 21.08 -3.38
CA GLU A 442 1.82 21.19 -4.14
C GLU A 442 2.44 19.82 -4.44
N VAL A 443 2.49 18.93 -3.44
CA VAL A 443 2.97 17.55 -3.61
C VAL A 443 2.07 16.80 -4.61
N ALA A 444 0.75 16.94 -4.51
CA ALA A 444 -0.20 16.34 -5.44
C ALA A 444 0.07 16.75 -6.90
N ARG A 445 0.37 18.03 -7.16
CA ARG A 445 0.75 18.50 -8.51
C ARG A 445 2.02 17.85 -9.02
N ARG A 446 3.06 17.74 -8.18
CA ARG A 446 4.33 17.10 -8.55
C ARG A 446 4.18 15.63 -8.85
N ILE A 447 3.43 14.93 -7.99
CA ILE A 447 3.11 13.52 -8.20
C ILE A 447 2.31 13.34 -9.50
N SER A 448 1.35 14.20 -9.79
CA SER A 448 0.60 14.13 -11.06
C SER A 448 1.53 14.15 -12.29
N THR A 449 2.59 14.97 -12.28
CA THR A 449 3.60 15.00 -13.35
C THR A 449 4.39 13.69 -13.41
N ALA A 450 4.82 13.14 -12.27
CA ALA A 450 5.52 11.85 -12.21
C ALA A 450 4.67 10.71 -12.80
N LEU A 451 3.37 10.68 -12.49
CA LEU A 451 2.44 9.66 -12.98
C LEU A 451 2.27 9.67 -14.51
N GLU A 452 2.48 10.81 -15.19
CA GLU A 452 2.42 10.90 -16.66
C GLU A 452 3.55 10.13 -17.35
N THR A 453 4.65 9.87 -16.65
CA THR A 453 5.83 9.20 -17.21
C THR A 453 5.73 7.66 -17.14
N VAL A 454 4.77 7.11 -16.39
CA VAL A 454 4.63 5.67 -16.14
C VAL A 454 4.53 4.81 -17.42
N PRO A 455 3.78 5.20 -18.47
CA PRO A 455 3.76 4.42 -19.71
C PRO A 455 5.13 4.37 -20.42
N ALA A 456 5.89 5.47 -20.42
CA ALA A 456 7.22 5.52 -21.03
C ALA A 456 8.23 4.65 -20.27
N ASP A 457 8.12 4.66 -18.94
CA ASP A 457 8.90 3.83 -18.02
C ASP A 457 8.76 2.32 -18.31
N HIS A 458 7.56 1.85 -18.69
CA HIS A 458 7.34 0.44 -19.07
C HIS A 458 8.16 0.06 -20.30
N GLY A 459 8.23 0.93 -21.30
CA GLY A 459 9.07 0.73 -22.49
C GLY A 459 10.55 0.61 -22.13
N LEU A 460 11.02 1.41 -21.18
CA LEU A 460 12.42 1.34 -20.69
C LEU A 460 12.71 0.04 -19.95
N VAL A 461 11.80 -0.40 -19.08
CA VAL A 461 11.94 -1.68 -18.36
C VAL A 461 11.97 -2.87 -19.32
N LEU A 462 11.04 -2.90 -20.28
CA LEU A 462 10.97 -3.97 -21.28
C LEU A 462 12.22 -3.99 -22.17
N ARG A 463 12.68 -2.82 -22.63
CA ARG A 463 13.90 -2.71 -23.42
C ARG A 463 15.09 -3.27 -22.66
N ARG A 464 15.28 -2.85 -21.41
CA ARG A 464 16.39 -3.31 -20.57
C ARG A 464 16.35 -4.81 -20.35
N TYR A 465 15.17 -5.37 -20.05
CA TYR A 465 14.99 -6.82 -19.94
C TYR A 465 15.37 -7.57 -21.22
N LEU A 466 14.97 -7.07 -22.39
CA LEU A 466 15.28 -7.68 -23.68
C LEU A 466 16.77 -7.58 -24.03
N GLU A 467 17.41 -6.44 -23.76
CA GLU A 467 18.86 -6.25 -23.91
C GLU A 467 19.62 -7.25 -23.03
N ASP A 468 19.27 -7.33 -21.74
CA ASP A 468 19.88 -8.28 -20.80
C ASP A 468 19.71 -9.74 -21.25
N LYS A 469 18.51 -10.09 -21.77
CA LYS A 469 18.21 -11.43 -22.25
C LYS A 469 19.03 -11.76 -23.50
N TRP A 470 19.10 -10.84 -24.44
CA TRP A 470 19.87 -11.03 -25.67
C TRP A 470 21.37 -11.16 -25.40
N GLU A 471 21.91 -10.38 -24.46
CA GLU A 471 23.29 -10.55 -24.00
C GLU A 471 23.53 -11.93 -23.38
N ALA A 472 22.58 -12.43 -22.57
CA ALA A 472 22.66 -13.76 -21.99
C ALA A 472 22.59 -14.87 -23.06
N ASP A 473 21.67 -14.75 -24.03
CA ASP A 473 21.50 -15.73 -25.11
C ASP A 473 22.74 -15.73 -26.04
N ARG A 474 23.32 -14.56 -26.31
CA ARG A 474 24.60 -14.43 -27.01
C ARG A 474 25.73 -15.09 -26.23
N ALA A 475 25.86 -14.82 -24.94
CA ALA A 475 26.89 -15.44 -24.10
C ALA A 475 26.75 -16.98 -24.00
N ALA A 476 25.53 -17.49 -24.12
CA ALA A 476 25.23 -18.92 -24.17
C ALA A 476 25.46 -19.56 -25.55
N GLY A 477 25.81 -18.77 -26.58
CA GLY A 477 25.95 -19.25 -27.95
C GLY A 477 24.62 -19.64 -28.61
N LEU A 478 23.49 -19.17 -28.08
CA LEU A 478 22.16 -19.39 -28.65
C LEU A 478 21.84 -18.40 -29.76
N VAL A 479 22.53 -17.26 -29.79
CA VAL A 479 22.47 -16.29 -30.88
C VAL A 479 23.73 -16.47 -31.73
N ASN A 480 23.58 -17.09 -32.89
CA ASN A 480 24.60 -17.00 -33.93
C ASN A 480 24.58 -15.55 -34.41
N VAL A 481 25.52 -14.74 -33.92
CA VAL A 481 25.92 -13.53 -34.62
C VAL A 481 26.70 -14.06 -35.81
N GLU A 482 25.99 -14.36 -36.90
CA GLU A 482 26.66 -14.46 -38.19
C GLU A 482 27.30 -13.08 -38.37
N ASP A 483 28.63 -13.04 -38.29
CA ASP A 483 29.41 -11.85 -38.60
C ASP A 483 29.20 -11.57 -40.10
N ASP A 484 28.08 -10.92 -40.43
CA ASP A 484 27.71 -10.48 -41.79
C ASP A 484 28.74 -9.48 -42.39
N ASP A 485 29.81 -9.17 -41.64
CA ASP A 485 30.95 -8.36 -42.07
C ASP A 485 32.02 -9.15 -42.85
N ALA A 486 31.81 -10.43 -43.16
CA ALA A 486 32.81 -11.26 -43.85
C ALA A 486 32.86 -11.13 -45.39
N ASP A 487 31.96 -10.37 -46.01
CA ASP A 487 31.97 -10.12 -47.46
C ASP A 487 31.98 -8.61 -47.77
N GLU A 488 32.99 -7.86 -47.29
CA GLU A 488 33.44 -6.71 -48.08
C GLU A 488 34.07 -7.27 -49.37
N PRO A 489 33.48 -7.03 -50.56
CA PRO A 489 34.09 -7.49 -51.79
C PRO A 489 35.41 -6.73 -51.98
N GLU A 490 36.53 -7.39 -51.70
CA GLU A 490 37.86 -6.98 -52.15
C GLU A 490 37.85 -6.93 -53.68
N GLY A 491 37.39 -5.82 -54.27
CA GLY A 491 37.30 -5.75 -55.72
C GLY A 491 36.68 -4.49 -56.27
N ARG A 492 37.48 -3.43 -56.43
CA ARG A 492 37.87 -2.91 -57.76
C ARG A 492 38.45 -1.51 -57.65
N GLY A 493 39.64 -1.33 -58.22
CA GLY A 493 40.15 0.00 -58.53
C GLY A 493 41.64 0.14 -58.82
N LYS A 494 42.30 -0.84 -59.45
CA LYS A 494 43.53 -0.54 -60.20
C LYS A 494 43.15 -0.22 -61.65
N GLY A 495 43.18 1.06 -61.97
CA GLY A 495 43.15 1.57 -63.34
C GLY A 495 44.07 2.78 -63.44
N GLU A 496 45.31 2.55 -63.88
CA GLU A 496 46.15 3.47 -64.66
C GLU A 496 46.90 2.66 -65.71
#